data_AF-A0A1Z9HJM0-F1
#
_entry.id   AF-A0A1Z9HJM0-F1
#
_cell.length_a   1.000
_cell.length_b   1.000
_cell.length_c   1.000
_cell.angle_alpha   90.00
_cell.angle_beta   90.00
_cell.angle_gamma   90.00
#
_symmetry.space_group_name_H-M   'P 1'
#
loop_
_entity.id
_entity.type
_entity.pdbx_description
1 polymer ?
#
loop_
_entity_poly.entity_id
_entity_poly.type
_entity_poly.pdbx_seq_one_letter_code
_entity_poly.pdbx_strand_id
1 'polypeptide(L)' 'MAVFSKISQKTLQNLLSGFDIGDLLHFEGIQEGIENTNYFIYTTDGTFVLTIFEKLTVEEAPFYLSLMR' A
#
# COMPACT_ATOMS: atom_id res chain seq x y z
N MET A 1 9.30 1.11 -16.53
CA MET A 1 8.10 0.26 -16.57
C MET A 1 7.55 0.21 -15.15
N ALA A 2 6.39 0.80 -14.89
CA ALA A 2 5.78 0.73 -13.57
C ALA A 2 5.26 -0.69 -13.34
N VAL A 3 5.70 -1.34 -12.26
CA VAL A 3 5.15 -2.63 -11.82
C VAL A 3 3.83 -2.31 -11.12
N PHE A 4 2.73 -2.67 -11.77
CA PHE A 4 1.39 -2.58 -11.20
C PHE A 4 1.00 -3.98 -10.72
N SER A 5 1.39 -4.33 -9.50
CA SER A 5 0.86 -5.53 -8.87
C SER A 5 -0.62 -5.32 -8.61
N LYS A 6 -1.45 -5.81 -9.54
CA LYS A 6 -2.92 -5.67 -9.47
C LYS A 6 -3.43 -6.39 -8.23
N ILE A 7 -3.62 -5.64 -7.16
CA ILE A 7 -4.33 -6.14 -5.98
C ILE A 7 -5.84 -6.11 -6.26
N SER A 8 -6.52 -7.22 -5.96
CA SER A 8 -7.98 -7.26 -6.06
C SER A 8 -8.60 -6.52 -4.88
N GLN A 9 -9.78 -5.91 -5.08
CA GLN A 9 -10.50 -5.23 -4.00
C GLN A 9 -10.73 -6.14 -2.79
N LYS A 10 -11.05 -7.42 -3.02
CA LYS A 10 -11.27 -8.40 -1.94
C LYS A 10 -9.99 -8.68 -1.16
N THR A 11 -8.86 -8.82 -1.85
CA THR A 11 -7.55 -8.99 -1.21
C THR A 11 -7.20 -7.78 -0.37
N LEU A 12 -7.42 -6.58 -0.92
CA LEU A 12 -7.17 -5.33 -0.22
C LEU A 12 -8.08 -5.20 1.02
N GLN A 13 -9.39 -5.45 0.90
CA GLN A 13 -10.30 -5.44 2.05
C GLN A 13 -9.86 -6.41 3.16
N ASN A 14 -9.46 -7.64 2.79
CA ASN A 14 -8.95 -8.61 3.75
C ASN A 14 -7.63 -8.19 4.40
N LEU A 15 -6.79 -7.43 3.69
CA LEU A 15 -5.56 -6.88 4.24
C LEU A 15 -5.87 -5.77 5.24
N LEU A 16 -6.76 -4.85 4.86
CA LEU A 16 -7.10 -3.67 5.65
C LEU A 16 -7.92 -4.01 6.90
N SER A 17 -8.64 -5.14 6.93
CA SER A 17 -9.38 -5.58 8.12
C SER A 17 -8.51 -5.88 9.35
N GLY A 18 -7.20 -6.01 9.17
CA GLY A 18 -6.23 -6.11 10.26
C GLY A 18 -5.80 -4.77 10.86
N PHE A 19 -6.26 -3.64 10.31
CA PHE A 19 -5.88 -2.29 10.70
C PHE A 19 -7.11 -1.50 11.17
N ASP A 20 -6.92 -0.66 12.18
CA ASP A 20 -7.98 0.22 12.71
C ASP A 20 -8.06 1.51 11.88
N ILE A 21 -8.47 1.37 10.62
CA ILE A 21 -8.55 2.46 9.63
C ILE A 21 -9.92 2.55 8.95
N GLY A 22 -10.92 1.84 9.46
CA GLY A 22 -12.27 1.81 8.92
C GLY A 22 -12.45 0.95 7.66
N ASP A 23 -13.61 1.08 7.02
CA ASP A 23 -13.99 0.27 5.85
C ASP A 23 -13.44 0.86 4.55
N LEU A 24 -12.96 0.00 3.64
CA LEU A 24 -12.51 0.41 2.31
C LEU A 24 -13.69 0.93 1.47
N LEU A 25 -13.65 2.22 1.11
CA LEU A 25 -14.60 2.85 0.20
C LEU A 25 -14.14 2.73 -1.26
N HIS A 26 -12.88 3.11 -1.51
CA HIS A 26 -12.29 3.15 -2.86
C HIS A 26 -10.76 3.10 -2.78
N PHE A 27 -10.10 2.72 -3.86
CA PHE A 27 -8.64 2.78 -3.95
C PHE A 27 -8.16 3.10 -5.36
N GLU A 28 -7.03 3.79 -5.46
CA GLU A 28 -6.46 4.26 -6.72
C GLU A 28 -4.97 3.99 -6.76
N GLY A 29 -4.49 3.37 -7.84
CA GLY A 29 -3.06 3.13 -8.03
C GLY A 29 -2.34 4.41 -8.45
N ILE A 30 -1.22 4.69 -7.80
CA ILE A 30 -0.34 5.82 -8.10
C ILE A 30 0.65 5.35 -9.16
N GLN A 31 0.59 5.96 -10.35
CA GLN A 31 1.44 5.60 -11.49
C GLN A 31 2.85 6.20 -11.43
N GLU A 32 3.17 6.95 -10.38
CA GLU A 32 4.51 7.48 -10.15
C GLU A 32 5.34 6.51 -9.29
N GLY A 33 6.27 5.82 -9.94
CA GLY A 33 7.18 4.89 -9.26
C GLY A 33 7.81 3.90 -10.23
N ILE A 34 9.12 3.67 -10.09
CA ILE A 34 9.86 2.69 -10.89
C ILE A 34 10.04 1.37 -10.13
N GLU A 35 9.91 1.40 -8.80
CA GLU A 35 10.32 0.29 -7.92
C GLU A 35 9.21 -0.28 -7.01
N ASN A 36 8.25 0.54 -6.57
CA ASN A 36 7.19 0.13 -5.65
C ASN A 36 5.81 0.42 -6.24
N THR A 37 4.82 -0.41 -5.90
CA THR A 37 3.42 -0.11 -6.23
C THR A 37 2.80 0.68 -5.08
N ASN A 38 2.34 1.90 -5.36
CA ASN A 38 1.67 2.73 -4.36
C ASN A 38 0.18 2.84 -4.69
N TYR A 39 -0.66 2.85 -3.66
CA TYR A 39 -2.10 3.02 -3.76
C TYR A 39 -2.59 4.09 -2.78
N PHE A 40 -3.44 5.00 -3.25
CA PHE A 40 -4.31 5.76 -2.36
C PHE A 40 -5.46 4.86 -1.93
N ILE A 41 -5.71 4.82 -0.62
CA ILE A 41 -6.75 4.05 0.03
C ILE A 41 -7.70 5.05 0.68
N TYR A 42 -8.94 5.07 0.23
CA TYR A 42 -10.00 5.89 0.82
C TYR A 42 -10.85 5.00 1.72
N THR A 43 -10.88 5.31 3.00
CA THR A 43 -11.69 4.59 3.99
C THR A 43 -12.69 5.52 4.67
N THR A 44 -13.57 4.96 5.51
CA THR A 44 -14.49 5.75 6.35
C THR A 44 -13.78 6.67 7.33
N ASP A 45 -12.57 6.29 7.76
CA ASP A 45 -11.86 6.96 8.85
C ASP A 45 -10.78 7.91 8.33
N GLY A 46 -10.47 7.87 7.04
CA GLY A 46 -9.53 8.78 6.42
C GLY A 46 -9.02 8.34 5.05
N THR A 47 -7.92 8.98 4.63
CA THR A 47 -7.20 8.61 3.42
C THR A 47 -5.80 8.15 3.79
N PHE A 48 -5.40 7.00 3.27
CA PHE A 48 -4.12 6.35 3.56
C PHE A 48 -3.36 6.07 2.27
N VAL A 49 -2.05 5.87 2.39
CA VAL A 49 -1.21 5.41 1.28
C VAL A 49 -0.71 4.00 1.62
N LEU A 50 -1.02 3.04 0.74
CA LEU A 50 -0.48 1.69 0.80
C LEU A 50 0.70 1.58 -0.16
N THR A 51 1.87 1.23 0.36
CA THR A 51 3.06 0.95 -0.43
C THR A 51 3.35 -0.54 -0.40
N ILE A 52 3.37 -1.17 -1.58
CA ILE A 52 3.78 -2.57 -1.77
C ILE A 52 5.23 -2.56 -2.27
N PHE A 53 6.11 -3.15 -1.49
CA PHE A 53 7.52 -3.30 -1.83
C PHE A 53 7.74 -4.62 -2.58
N GLU A 54 8.06 -4.55 -3.87
CA GLU A 54 8.22 -5.74 -4.75
C GLU A 54 9.58 -6.42 -4.61
N LYS A 55 10.62 -5.65 -4.24
CA LYS A 55 12.02 -6.12 -4.16
C LYS A 55 12.59 -6.10 -2.76
N LEU A 56 11.86 -5.56 -1.79
CA LEU A 56 12.37 -5.41 -0.43
C LEU A 56 12.26 -6.74 0.31
N THR A 57 13.36 -7.20 0.86
CA THR A 57 13.33 -8.34 1.79
C THR A 57 12.92 -7.84 3.18
N VAL A 58 12.31 -8.73 3.99
CA VAL A 58 11.90 -8.40 5.37
C VAL A 58 13.09 -7.91 6.22
N GLU A 59 14.29 -8.40 5.92
CA GLU A 59 15.54 -8.02 6.60
C GLU A 59 15.96 -6.57 6.30
N GLU A 60 15.59 -6.03 5.14
CA GLU A 60 15.88 -4.65 4.73
C GLU A 60 14.81 -3.66 5.21
N ALA A 61 13.61 -4.13 5.56
CA ALA A 61 12.50 -3.27 5.98
C ALA A 61 12.81 -2.29 7.13
N PRO A 62 13.52 -2.70 8.21
CA PRO A 62 13.85 -1.78 9.31
C PRO A 62 14.71 -0.59 8.86
N PHE A 63 15.64 -0.81 7.90
CA PHE A 63 16.49 0.25 7.38
C PHE A 63 15.66 1.31 6.63
N TYR A 64 14.75 0.87 5.75
CA TYR A 64 13.89 1.80 4.99
C TYR A 64 12.91 2.57 5.89
N LEU A 65 12.31 1.90 6.88
CA LEU A 65 11.43 2.57 7.85
C LEU A 65 12.17 3.63 8.66
N SER A 66 13.46 3.42 8.95
CA SER A 66 14.26 4.40 9.66
C SER A 66 14.51 5.70 8.88
N LEU A 67 14.38 5.66 7.55
CA LEU A 67 14.60 6.81 6.66
C LEU A 67 13.33 7.65 6.43
N MET A 68 12.14 7.17 6.78
CA MET A 68 10.85 7.85 6.56
C MET A 68 10.48 8.85 7.67
N ARG A 69 11.45 9.58 8.22
CA ARG A 69 11.21 10.62 9.24
C ARG A 69 10.67 11.92 8.67
#